data_AF-A0AAU8RGC9-F1
#
_entry.id   AF-A0AAU8RGC9-F1
#
_cell.length_a   1.000
_cell.length_b   1.000
_cell.length_c   1.000
_cell.angle_alpha   90.00
_cell.angle_beta   90.00
_cell.angle_gamma   90.00
#
_symmetry.space_group_name_H-M   'P 1'
#
loop_
_entity.id
_entity.type
_entity.pdbx_description
1 polymer ?
#
loop_
_entity_poly.entity_id
_entity_poly.type
_entity_poly.pdbx_seq_one_letter_code
_entity_poly.pdbx_strand_id
1 'polypeptide(L)' 'MKKTAKRKALILIPIAMFIVAASHIGSQFLVLTDITKGLSIGIGIGLLLTALTFGNFKSA' A
#
# COMPACT_ATOMS: atom_id res chain seq x y z
N MET A 1 15.05 0.68 19.19
CA MET A 1 13.70 0.62 18.59
C MET A 1 13.47 1.53 17.36
N LYS A 2 14.24 2.61 17.12
CA LYS A 2 14.08 3.46 15.90
C LYS A 2 14.52 2.82 14.56
N LYS A 3 15.45 1.84 14.56
CA LYS A 3 15.96 1.18 13.33
C LYS A 3 15.04 0.08 12.79
N THR A 4 14.35 -0.67 13.66
CA THR A 4 13.46 -1.77 13.27
C THR A 4 12.16 -1.29 12.64
N ALA A 5 11.60 -0.19 13.12
CA ALA A 5 10.41 0.44 12.52
C ALA A 5 10.69 0.96 11.09
N LYS A 6 11.85 1.60 10.88
CA LYS A 6 12.29 2.05 9.55
C LYS A 6 12.44 0.92 8.54
N ARG A 7 13.06 -0.20 8.95
CA ARG A 7 13.22 -1.37 8.07
C ARG A 7 11.88 -2.01 7.72
N LYS A 8 10.94 -2.08 8.67
CA LYS A 8 9.58 -2.59 8.43
C LYS A 8 8.79 -1.67 7.48
N ALA A 9 8.86 -0.36 7.64
CA ALA A 9 8.23 0.61 6.73
C ALA A 9 8.82 0.53 5.31
N LEU A 10 10.14 0.39 5.17
CA LEU A 10 10.83 0.20 3.88
C LEU A 10 10.38 -1.05 3.13
N ILE A 11 9.99 -2.12 3.84
CA ILE A 11 9.44 -3.34 3.24
C ILE A 11 7.95 -3.19 2.95
N LEU A 12 7.23 -2.40 3.75
CA LEU A 12 5.79 -2.19 3.61
C LEU A 12 5.43 -1.36 2.36
N ILE A 13 6.26 -0.38 1.99
CA ILE A 13 6.09 0.46 0.79
C ILE A 13 6.02 -0.40 -0.50
N PRO A 14 7.01 -1.24 -0.85
CA PRO A 14 6.97 -2.03 -2.07
C PRO A 14 5.83 -3.06 -2.07
N ILE A 15 5.47 -3.61 -0.90
CA ILE A 15 4.29 -4.50 -0.78
C ILE A 15 3.01 -3.74 -1.10
N ALA A 16 2.83 -2.54 -0.55
CA ALA A 16 1.66 -1.72 -0.82
C ALA A 16 1.58 -1.32 -2.31
N MET A 17 2.72 -0.94 -2.89
CA MET A 17 2.83 -0.58 -4.31
C MET A 17 2.49 -1.78 -5.22
N PHE A 18 2.94 -2.98 -4.86
CA PHE A 18 2.60 -4.21 -5.56
C PHE A 18 1.10 -4.51 -5.52
N ILE A 19 0.46 -4.36 -4.35
CA ILE A 19 -0.98 -4.58 -4.20
C ILE A 19 -1.78 -3.60 -5.06
N VAL A 20 -1.42 -2.32 -5.10
CA VAL A 20 -2.07 -1.31 -5.97
C VAL A 20 -1.90 -1.68 -7.44
N ALA A 21 -0.67 -1.99 -7.87
CA ALA A 21 -0.38 -2.33 -9.26
C ALA A 21 -1.11 -3.61 -9.70
N ALA A 22 -1.07 -4.67 -8.88
CA ALA A 22 -1.76 -5.93 -9.16
C ALA A 22 -3.28 -5.74 -9.20
N SER A 23 -3.84 -4.92 -8.33
CA SER A 23 -5.28 -4.59 -8.35
C SER A 23 -5.66 -3.84 -9.62
N HIS A 24 -4.84 -2.87 -10.04
CA HIS A 24 -5.11 -2.08 -11.23
C HIS A 24 -5.02 -2.92 -12.51
N ILE A 25 -3.96 -3.73 -12.64
CA ILE A 25 -3.77 -4.67 -13.76
C ILE A 25 -4.88 -5.72 -13.76
N GLY A 26 -5.15 -6.37 -12.62
CA GLY A 26 -6.20 -7.38 -12.51
C GLY A 26 -7.59 -6.84 -12.85
N SER A 27 -7.88 -5.58 -12.50
CA SER A 27 -9.15 -4.93 -12.80
C SER A 27 -9.41 -4.70 -14.31
N GLN A 28 -8.35 -4.76 -15.13
CA GLN A 28 -8.42 -4.67 -16.58
C GLN A 28 -8.78 -6.01 -17.23
N PHE A 29 -8.44 -7.13 -16.58
CA PHE A 29 -8.67 -8.49 -17.10
C PHE A 29 -9.88 -9.19 -16.47
N LEU A 30 -10.25 -8.79 -15.25
CA LEU A 30 -11.38 -9.36 -14.51
C LEU A 30 -12.44 -8.30 -14.29
N VAL A 31 -13.69 -8.63 -14.64
CA VAL A 31 -14.87 -7.83 -14.31
C VAL A 31 -15.16 -8.03 -12.81
N LEU A 32 -14.39 -7.31 -11.97
CA LEU A 32 -14.68 -7.17 -10.55
C LEU A 32 -15.79 -6.15 -10.35
N THR A 33 -16.68 -6.43 -9.40
CA THR A 33 -17.67 -5.44 -8.95
C THR A 33 -16.97 -4.18 -8.46
N ASP A 34 -17.64 -3.02 -8.63
CA ASP A 34 -17.06 -1.72 -8.26
C ASP A 34 -16.60 -1.68 -6.80
N ILE A 35 -17.32 -2.37 -5.90
CA ILE A 35 -16.96 -2.50 -4.49
C ILE A 35 -15.63 -3.25 -4.34
N THR A 36 -15.44 -4.38 -5.03
CA THR A 36 -14.21 -5.17 -4.94
C THR A 36 -13.00 -4.42 -5.53
N LYS A 37 -13.20 -3.65 -6.60
CA LYS A 37 -12.15 -2.76 -7.15
C LYS A 37 -11.78 -1.64 -6.18
N GLY A 38 -12.79 -0.97 -5.63
CA GLY A 38 -12.58 0.10 -4.64
C GLY A 38 -11.86 -0.41 -3.39
N LEU A 39 -12.24 -1.59 -2.88
CA LEU A 39 -11.66 -2.16 -1.67
C LEU A 39 -10.20 -2.60 -1.86
N SER A 40 -9.87 -3.19 -3.01
CA SER A 40 -8.51 -3.62 -3.33
C SER A 40 -7.55 -2.43 -3.51
N ILE A 41 -7.99 -1.38 -4.21
CA ILE A 41 -7.23 -0.11 -4.32
C ILE A 41 -7.13 0.58 -2.94
N GLY A 42 -8.23 0.62 -2.20
CA GLY A 42 -8.30 1.22 -0.86
C GLY A 42 -7.35 0.57 0.15
N ILE A 43 -7.23 -0.76 0.14
CA ILE A 43 -6.26 -1.48 0.97
C ILE A 43 -4.83 -1.07 0.59
N GLY A 44 -4.49 -1.02 -0.69
CA GLY A 44 -3.17 -0.60 -1.15
C GLY A 44 -2.80 0.82 -0.72
N ILE A 45 -3.75 1.77 -0.84
CA ILE A 45 -3.58 3.16 -0.39
C ILE A 45 -3.48 3.25 1.14
N GLY A 46 -4.33 2.54 1.87
CA GLY A 46 -4.28 2.48 3.34
C GLY A 46 -2.95 1.93 3.86
N LEU A 47 -2.40 0.92 3.18
CA LEU A 47 -1.09 0.35 3.50
C LEU A 47 0.05 1.34 3.19
N LEU A 48 -0.04 2.09 2.08
CA LEU A 48 0.90 3.18 1.75
C LEU A 48 0.86 4.29 2.80
N LEU A 49 -0.34 4.76 3.17
CA LEU A 49 -0.53 5.77 4.22
C LEU A 49 0.04 5.30 5.56
N THR A 50 -0.21 4.05 5.93
CA THR A 50 0.37 3.44 7.13
C THR A 50 1.90 3.41 7.04
N ALA A 51 2.45 3.00 5.91
CA ALA A 51 3.90 2.97 5.70
C ALA A 51 4.54 4.36 5.75
N LEU A 52 3.86 5.39 5.25
CA LEU A 52 4.36 6.77 5.25
C LEU A 52 4.21 7.44 6.63
N THR A 53 3.07 7.27 7.30
CA THR A 53 2.80 7.86 8.62
C THR A 53 3.60 7.19 9.73
N PHE A 54 3.72 5.86 9.73
CA PHE A 54 4.59 5.12 10.66
C PHE A 54 6.06 5.10 10.20
N GLY A 55 6.33 5.43 8.92
CA GLY A 55 7.66 5.49 8.34
C GLY A 55 8.38 6.81 8.59
N ASN A 56 7.70 7.96 8.60
CA ASN A 56 8.30 9.28 8.84
C ASN A 56 9.12 9.26 10.15
N PHE A 57 10.47 9.27 10.20
CA PHE A 57 11.43 10.11 9.46
C PHE A 57 10.99 11.57 9.50
N LYS A 58 11.28 12.22 10.64
CA LYS A 58 11.27 13.66 10.83
C LYS A 58 11.82 14.39 9.59
N SER A 59 10.94 15.03 8.83
CA SER A 59 11.28 16.12 7.92
C SER A 59 10.18 17.17 7.97
N ALA A 60 9.96 17.69 9.19
CA ALA A 60 9.68 19.07 9.53
C ALA A 60 9.90 19.18 11.05
#